data_AF-A0A5R9M300-F1
#
_entry.id   AF-A0A5R9M300-F1
#
_cell.length_a   1.000
_cell.length_b   1.000
_cell.length_c   1.000
_cell.angle_alpha   90.00
_cell.angle_beta   90.00
_cell.angle_gamma   90.00
#
_symmetry.space_group_name_H-M   'P 1'
#
loop_
_entity.id
_entity.type
_entity.pdbx_description
1 polymer ?
#
loop_
_entity_poly.entity_id
_entity_poly.type
_entity_poly.pdbx_seq_one_letter_code
_entity_poly.pdbx_strand_id
1 'polypeptide(L)'
;MTAMYERLVDLLVDKFEVDRTNVRPGVTFEQLEMDSLFLVELLLVVQSEVGVAISEDTASPRDTLERAAELIEEQVAAATTTS
;
A
#
# COMPACT_ATOMS: atom_id res chain seq x y z
N MET A 1 -6.46 7.35 11.03
CA MET A 1 -6.01 6.29 10.11
C MET A 1 -6.72 6.53 8.80
N THR A 2 -5.96 6.60 7.70
CA THR A 2 -6.49 6.93 6.37
C THR A 2 -7.30 5.76 5.81
N ALA A 3 -8.23 6.04 4.90
CA ALA A 3 -9.00 4.97 4.25
C ALA A 3 -8.07 4.04 3.46
N MET A 4 -7.00 4.59 2.88
CA MET A 4 -5.99 3.82 2.17
C MET A 4 -5.24 2.84 3.07
N TYR A 5 -4.95 3.22 4.31
CA TYR A 5 -4.27 2.32 5.25
C TYR A 5 -5.09 1.05 5.49
N GLU A 6 -6.37 1.19 5.81
CA GLU A 6 -7.25 0.03 6.05
C GLU A 6 -7.33 -0.88 4.82
N ARG A 7 -7.38 -0.29 3.63
CA ARG A 7 -7.33 -1.05 2.37
C ARG A 7 -6.04 -1.84 2.21
N LEU A 8 -4.89 -1.24 2.47
CA LEU A 8 -3.62 -1.97 2.42
C LEU A 8 -3.59 -3.10 3.45
N VAL A 9 -4.08 -2.87 4.67
CA VAL A 9 -4.18 -3.94 5.69
C VAL A 9 -5.04 -5.09 5.18
N ASP A 10 -6.23 -4.80 4.64
CA ASP A 10 -7.12 -5.84 4.13
C ASP A 10 -6.49 -6.57 2.94
N LEU A 11 -5.84 -5.87 2.01
CA LEU A 11 -5.11 -6.51 0.90
C LEU A 11 -3.99 -7.41 1.42
N LEU A 12 -3.18 -6.94 2.37
CA LEU A 12 -2.11 -7.73 2.97
C LEU A 12 -2.65 -9.01 3.61
N VAL A 13 -3.79 -8.93 4.31
CA VAL A 13 -4.38 -10.08 5.01
C VAL A 13 -5.09 -11.04 4.04
N ASP A 14 -5.92 -10.52 3.12
CA ASP A 14 -6.74 -11.33 2.20
C ASP A 14 -5.96 -11.85 0.98
N LYS A 15 -5.02 -11.06 0.44
CA LYS A 15 -4.28 -11.41 -0.79
C LYS A 15 -2.90 -11.98 -0.52
N PHE A 16 -2.20 -11.41 0.45
CA PHE A 16 -0.82 -11.78 0.76
C PHE A 16 -0.71 -12.68 2.00
N GLU A 17 -1.85 -13.09 2.58
CA GLU A 17 -1.94 -13.97 3.76
C GLU A 17 -1.11 -13.47 4.95
N VAL A 18 -0.89 -12.15 5.05
CA VAL A 18 -0.13 -11.54 6.14
C VAL A 18 -0.95 -11.57 7.40
N ASP A 19 -0.30 -11.96 8.50
CA ASP A 19 -0.94 -12.03 9.80
C ASP A 19 -1.36 -10.63 10.28
N ARG A 20 -2.67 -10.35 10.40
CA ARG A 20 -3.20 -9.06 10.86
C ARG A 20 -2.63 -8.65 12.23
N THR A 21 -2.23 -9.64 13.03
CA THR A 21 -1.59 -9.41 14.33
C THR A 21 -0.19 -8.80 14.21
N ASN A 22 0.51 -8.98 13.09
CA ASN A 22 1.81 -8.37 12.79
C ASN A 22 1.67 -7.01 12.08
N VAL A 23 0.53 -6.76 11.45
CA VAL A 23 0.29 -5.50 10.72
C VAL A 23 0.12 -4.32 11.69
N ARG A 24 0.99 -3.32 11.58
CA ARG A 24 1.00 -2.11 12.41
C ARG A 24 1.31 -0.87 11.55
N PRO A 25 0.99 0.33 12.02
CA PRO A 25 1.34 1.56 11.29
C PRO A 25 2.86 1.73 11.11
N GLY A 26 3.64 1.42 12.15
CA GLY A 26 5.09 1.62 12.19
C GLY A 26 5.93 0.44 11.72
N VAL A 27 5.34 -0.66 11.23
CA VAL A 27 6.12 -1.77 10.66
C VAL A 27 6.40 -1.51 9.20
N THR A 28 7.56 -1.95 8.74
CA THR A 28 7.93 -1.88 7.33
C THR A 28 7.43 -3.09 6.55
N PHE A 29 7.31 -2.95 5.25
CA PHE A 29 6.97 -4.06 4.36
C PHE A 29 7.98 -5.21 4.47
N GLU A 30 9.28 -4.90 4.58
CA GLU A 30 10.34 -5.90 4.78
C GLU A 30 10.14 -6.71 6.07
N GLN A 31 9.60 -6.10 7.14
CA GLN A 31 9.26 -6.81 8.38
C GLN A 31 8.01 -7.69 8.27
N LEU A 32 7.15 -7.41 7.29
CA LEU A 32 5.99 -8.22 6.95
C LEU A 32 6.30 -9.29 5.90
N GLU A 33 7.58 -9.52 5.60
CA GLU A 33 8.03 -10.45 4.54
C GLU A 33 7.50 -10.06 3.15
N MET A 34 7.18 -8.78 2.96
CA MET A 34 6.79 -8.22 1.67
C MET A 34 8.04 -7.86 0.88
N ASP A 35 8.48 -8.80 0.03
CA ASP A 35 9.54 -8.57 -0.95
C ASP A 35 9.14 -7.53 -2.00
N SER A 36 10.12 -7.04 -2.77
CA SER A 36 9.89 -6.07 -3.85
C SER A 36 8.85 -6.56 -4.88
N LEU A 37 8.80 -7.85 -5.18
CA LEU A 37 7.81 -8.43 -6.11
C LEU A 37 6.39 -8.36 -5.55
N PHE A 38 6.19 -8.74 -4.28
CA PHE A 38 4.88 -8.66 -3.62
C PHE A 38 4.43 -7.21 -3.47
N LEU A 39 5.37 -6.28 -3.20
CA LEU A 39 5.08 -4.86 -3.13
C LEU A 39 4.60 -4.31 -4.47
N VAL A 40 5.26 -4.67 -5.58
CA VAL A 40 4.81 -4.30 -6.92
C VAL A 40 3.41 -4.84 -7.22
N GLU A 41 3.13 -6.10 -6.85
CA GLU A 41 1.79 -6.67 -7.01
C GLU A 41 0.73 -5.93 -6.18
N LEU A 42 1.04 -5.59 -4.92
CA LEU A 42 0.17 -4.81 -4.05
C LEU A 42 -0.17 -3.46 -4.69
N LEU A 43 0.83 -2.74 -5.20
CA LEU A 43 0.64 -1.45 -5.88
C LEU A 43 -0.18 -1.59 -7.17
N LEU A 44 0.01 -2.67 -7.93
CA LEU A 44 -0.81 -2.96 -9.12
C LEU A 44 -2.27 -3.24 -8.78
N VAL A 45 -2.54 -4.00 -7.71
CA VAL A 45 -3.91 -4.25 -7.23
C VAL A 45 -4.55 -2.95 -6.78
N VAL A 46 -3.85 -2.14 -5.98
CA VAL A 46 -4.34 -0.83 -5.53
C VAL A 46 -4.62 0.07 -6.72
N GLN A 47 -3.71 0.17 -7.69
CA GLN A 47 -3.89 0.92 -8.93
C GLN A 47 -5.15 0.49 -9.68
N SER A 48 -5.41 -0.82 -9.78
CA SER A 48 -6.62 -1.34 -10.43
C SER A 48 -7.89 -1.00 -9.66
N GLU A 49 -7.86 -0.98 -8.33
CA GLU A 49 -9.01 -0.64 -7.48
C GLU A 49 -9.34 0.86 -7.52
N VAL A 50 -8.33 1.72 -7.44
CA VAL A 50 -8.51 3.17 -7.46
C VAL A 50 -8.65 3.75 -8.86
N GLY A 51 -8.21 3.02 -9.89
CA GLY A 51 -8.22 3.48 -11.28
C GLY A 51 -7.21 4.58 -11.59
N VAL A 52 -6.22 4.80 -10.71
CA VAL A 52 -5.17 5.82 -10.87
C VAL A 52 -3.82 5.15 -11.00
N ALA A 53 -2.99 5.62 -11.93
CA ALA A 53 -1.62 5.13 -12.08
C ALA A 53 -0.76 5.48 -10.86
N ILE A 54 -0.40 4.45 -10.09
CA ILE A 54 0.55 4.52 -8.97
C ILE A 54 1.93 4.07 -9.45
N SER A 55 2.97 4.86 -9.16
CA SER A 55 4.37 4.49 -9.48
C SER A 55 4.83 3.33 -8.59
N GLU A 56 5.61 2.40 -9.12
CA GLU A 56 6.24 1.34 -8.30
C GLU A 56 7.19 1.91 -7.24
N ASP A 57 7.79 3.09 -7.50
CA ASP A 57 8.62 3.81 -6.54
C ASP A 57 7.83 4.52 -5.43
N THR A 58 6.49 4.45 -5.45
CA THR A 58 5.62 5.10 -4.43
C THR A 58 5.85 4.50 -3.05
N ALA A 59 6.20 3.22 -2.97
CA ALA A 59 6.52 2.54 -1.73
C ALA A 59 7.74 1.64 -1.94
N SER A 60 8.59 1.55 -0.92
CA SER A 60 9.71 0.61 -0.88
C SER A 60 9.55 -0.40 0.27
N PRO A 61 10.23 -1.56 0.23
CA PRO A 61 10.22 -2.53 1.34
C PRO A 61 10.64 -1.93 2.69
N ARG A 62 11.43 -0.86 2.64
CA ARG A 62 11.95 -0.13 3.81
C ARG A 62 10.98 0.91 4.36
N ASP A 63 9.93 1.25 3.64
CA ASP A 63 8.91 2.19 4.09
C ASP A 63 7.93 1.52 5.05
N THR A 64 7.34 2.32 5.92
CA THR A 64 6.29 1.84 6.81
C THR A 64 4.95 1.74 6.08
N LEU A 65 4.09 0.85 6.56
CA LEU A 65 2.75 0.69 6.01
C LEU A 65 1.94 1.98 6.05
N GLU A 66 2.05 2.74 7.15
CA GLU A 66 1.43 4.07 7.27
C GLU A 66 1.96 5.03 6.19
N ARG A 67 3.28 5.08 6.01
CA ARG A 67 3.89 6.00 5.04
C ARG A 67 3.46 5.70 3.61
N ALA A 68 3.43 4.43 3.22
CA ALA A 68 2.97 4.04 1.90
C ALA A 68 1.48 4.35 1.69
N ALA A 69 0.64 4.15 2.72
CA ALA A 69 -0.77 4.50 2.66
C ALA A 69 -0.98 5.99 2.38
N GLU A 70 -0.22 6.86 3.07
CA GLU A 70 -0.26 8.30 2.84
C GLU A 70 0.18 8.66 1.42
N LEU A 71 1.32 8.13 0.95
CA LEU A 71 1.85 8.43 -0.38
C LEU A 71 0.89 8.02 -1.51
N ILE A 72 0.26 6.86 -1.38
CA ILE A 72 -0.74 6.39 -2.35
C ILE A 72 -1.99 7.29 -2.31
N GLU A 73 -2.47 7.64 -1.11
CA GLU A 73 -3.63 8.53 -0.98
C GLU A 73 -3.37 9.92 -1.58
N GLU A 74 -2.17 10.48 -1.37
CA GLU A 74 -1.73 11.73 -1.99
C GLU A 74 -1.74 11.65 -3.52
N GLN A 75 -1.23 10.56 -4.11
CA GLN A 75 -1.23 10.33 -5.56
C GLN A 75 -2.64 10.22 -6.12
N VAL A 76 -3.52 9.46 -5.45
CA VAL A 76 -4.92 9.30 -5.85
C VAL A 76 -5.64 10.64 -5.80
N ALA A 77 -5.51 11.39 -4.70
CA ALA A 77 -6.14 12.69 -4.55
C ALA A 77 -5.65 13.70 -5.60
N ALA A 78 -4.35 13.71 -5.89
CA ALA A 78 -3.76 14.56 -6.93
C ALA A 78 -4.28 14.22 -8.33
N ALA A 79 -4.42 12.92 -8.65
CA ALA A 79 -4.97 12.48 -9.92
C ALA A 79 -6.47 12.82 -10.07
N THR A 80 -7.27 12.64 -9.02
CA THR A 80 -8.72 12.92 -9.07
C THR A 80 -9.05 14.41 -9.13
N THR A 81 -8.19 15.29 -8.62
CA THR A 81 -8.41 16.75 -8.61
C THR A 81 -8.15 17.39 -9.98
N THR A 82 -7.52 16.67 -10.91
CA THR A 82 -7.15 17.21 -12.23
C THR A 82 -8.19 16.88 -13.33
N SER A 83 -9.34 16.29 -12.98
CA SER A 83 -10.45 16.02 -13.92
C SER A 83 -11.60 17.02 -13.84
#